data_AF-A0A832ZU01-F1
#
_entry.id   AF-A0A832ZU01-F1
#
_cell.length_a   1.000
_cell.length_b   1.000
_cell.length_c   1.000
_cell.angle_alpha   90.00
_cell.angle_beta   90.00
_cell.angle_gamma   90.00
#
_symmetry.space_group_name_H-M   'P 1'
#
loop_
_entity.id
_entity.type
_entity.pdbx_description
1 polymer ?
#
loop_
_entity_poly.entity_id
_entity_poly.type
_entity_poly.pdbx_seq_one_letter_code
_entity_poly.pdbx_strand_id
1 'polypeptide(L)'
;WVLKQIVEEINDQAYKKASRVPANWYLVFYAKPTGRMTIWARPWLPVVIDHKTGEVKINKKVVITRERLDVDMVFKGKISVFSEPKGPFKIVEKHEALPASGDPEKGLQVLATKTWGEAVKSNRGDIEAIFEIALAPAEVPGFAVKYKLDNGQVVTVRDATGYELVATTGRIVEHWHTATMTGRVPELKRVKPAAYVEIRKELAEKLGIKDGDWVTVESPRGKVTVKAVILNPRTGLGGPRMDYVFIPWFDENKLANALTLDNYDVQPYFFQPDYKTCAARIRKATSDEIPKSDVEQTGKPKYSIRV
;
A
#
# COMPACT_ATOMS: atom_id res chain seq x y z
N TRP A 1 4.15 -12.85 17.21
CA TRP A 1 5.26 -11.95 17.55
C TRP A 1 5.42 -10.81 16.53
N VAL A 2 5.57 -11.08 15.22
CA VAL A 2 5.69 -10.04 14.16
C VAL A 2 4.51 -9.04 14.12
N LEU A 3 3.26 -9.52 14.17
CA LEU A 3 2.07 -8.64 14.23
C LEU A 3 2.02 -7.79 15.51
N LYS A 4 2.44 -8.37 16.65
CA LYS A 4 2.47 -7.72 17.97
C LYS A 4 3.52 -6.60 18.07
N GLN A 5 4.55 -6.63 17.21
CA GLN A 5 5.59 -5.58 17.13
C GLN A 5 5.23 -4.48 16.13
N ILE A 6 4.36 -4.77 15.16
CA ILE A 6 3.95 -3.83 14.11
C ILE A 6 2.71 -3.03 14.54
N VAL A 7 1.89 -3.60 15.43
CA VAL A 7 0.60 -3.05 15.85
C VAL A 7 0.42 -3.19 17.37
N GLU A 8 0.28 -2.06 18.06
CA GLU A 8 -0.22 -2.00 19.42
C GLU A 8 -1.67 -1.51 19.42
N GLU A 9 -2.60 -2.34 19.89
CA GLU A 9 -4.01 -1.97 20.03
C GLU A 9 -4.25 -1.41 21.44
N ILE A 10 -4.85 -0.23 21.56
CA ILE A 10 -5.17 0.37 22.86
C ILE A 10 -6.68 0.57 22.95
N ASN A 11 -7.30 -0.08 23.92
CA ASN A 11 -8.70 0.08 24.27
C ASN A 11 -8.89 1.15 25.36
N ASP A 12 -8.59 2.41 25.04
CA ASP A 12 -8.73 3.53 25.98
C ASP A 12 -10.18 4.00 26.09
N GLN A 13 -10.85 3.56 27.14
CA GLN A 13 -12.26 3.88 27.42
C GLN A 13 -12.48 5.36 27.76
N ALA A 14 -11.49 6.03 28.38
CA ALA A 14 -11.60 7.43 28.74
C ALA A 14 -11.50 8.32 27.49
N TYR A 15 -10.54 8.04 26.62
CA TYR A 15 -10.42 8.69 25.32
C TYR A 15 -11.66 8.46 24.45
N LYS A 16 -12.15 7.22 24.34
CA LYS A 16 -13.36 6.92 23.56
C LYS A 16 -14.56 7.73 24.02
N LYS A 17 -14.75 7.84 25.34
CA LYS A 17 -15.82 8.64 25.95
C LYS A 17 -15.64 10.14 25.66
N ALA A 18 -14.42 10.66 25.76
CA ALA A 18 -14.11 12.07 25.49
C ALA A 18 -14.27 12.45 24.01
N SER A 19 -13.87 11.55 23.10
CA SER A 19 -13.87 11.77 21.65
C SER A 19 -15.10 11.22 20.93
N ARG A 20 -16.11 10.72 21.68
CA ARG A 20 -17.36 10.13 21.15
C ARG A 20 -17.13 9.00 20.13
N VAL A 21 -16.06 8.23 20.32
CA VAL A 21 -15.73 7.09 19.46
C VAL A 21 -16.64 5.90 19.86
N PRO A 22 -17.30 5.19 18.93
CA PRO A 22 -18.18 4.09 19.27
C PRO A 22 -17.45 2.98 20.03
N ALA A 23 -18.15 2.32 20.97
CA ALA A 23 -17.52 1.40 21.92
C ALA A 23 -16.83 0.19 21.26
N ASN A 24 -17.35 -0.26 20.12
CA ASN A 24 -16.84 -1.40 19.34
C ASN A 24 -15.61 -1.07 18.47
N TRP A 25 -15.07 0.14 18.56
CA TRP A 25 -13.91 0.59 17.76
C TRP A 25 -12.63 0.52 18.56
N TYR A 26 -11.49 0.33 17.92
CA TYR A 26 -10.20 0.23 18.64
C TYR A 26 -9.16 1.18 18.03
N LEU A 27 -8.25 1.68 18.87
CA LEU A 27 -7.12 2.51 18.45
C LEU A 27 -5.91 1.61 18.21
N VAL A 28 -5.28 1.76 17.06
CA VAL A 28 -4.17 0.95 16.56
C VAL A 28 -2.98 1.87 16.37
N PHE A 29 -1.91 1.59 17.09
CA PHE A 29 -0.64 2.28 17.00
C PHE A 29 0.29 1.45 16.15
N TYR A 30 0.67 2.00 15.00
CA TYR A 30 1.74 1.42 14.19
C TYR A 30 3.07 2.04 14.62
N ALA A 31 3.96 1.22 15.18
CA ALA A 31 5.35 1.58 15.33
C ALA A 31 6.04 1.39 13.97
N LYS A 32 6.29 2.48 13.24
CA LYS A 32 7.15 2.37 12.06
C LYS A 32 8.58 2.09 12.53
N PRO A 33 9.37 1.29 11.78
CA PRO A 33 10.80 1.05 12.07
C PRO A 33 11.65 2.34 12.16
N THR A 34 11.10 3.50 11.80
CA THR A 34 11.71 4.83 11.87
C THR A 34 11.47 5.56 13.20
N GLY A 35 10.90 4.92 14.21
CA GLY A 35 10.67 5.51 15.54
C GLY A 35 9.54 6.56 15.61
N ARG A 36 8.81 6.78 14.51
CA ARG A 36 7.61 7.65 14.48
C ARG A 36 6.35 6.83 14.72
N MET A 37 5.60 7.21 15.74
CA MET A 37 4.31 6.61 16.08
C MET A 37 3.20 7.27 15.27
N THR A 38 2.39 6.48 14.54
CA THR A 38 1.20 6.99 13.83
C THR A 38 -0.04 6.28 14.39
N ILE A 39 -1.07 7.06 14.71
CA ILE A 39 -2.31 6.59 15.33
C ILE A 39 -3.36 6.36 14.25
N TRP A 40 -3.99 5.18 14.24
CA TRP A 40 -5.10 4.84 13.35
C TRP A 40 -6.27 4.31 14.18
N ALA A 41 -7.50 4.74 13.90
CA ALA A 41 -8.70 4.18 14.53
C ALA A 41 -9.36 3.20 13.54
N ARG A 42 -9.46 1.92 13.91
CA ARG A 42 -10.07 0.88 13.08
C ARG A 42 -11.44 0.46 13.65
N PRO A 43 -12.50 0.41 12.84
CA PRO A 43 -13.88 0.05 13.25
C PRO A 43 -14.06 -1.45 13.37
N TRP A 44 -13.14 -2.19 12.75
CA TRP A 44 -13.32 -3.58 12.43
C TRP A 44 -11.92 -4.15 12.22
N LEU A 45 -11.21 -4.37 13.33
CA LEU A 45 -10.07 -5.26 13.30
C LEU A 45 -10.64 -6.67 13.31
N PRO A 46 -10.27 -7.49 12.33
CA PRO A 46 -10.49 -8.90 12.45
C PRO A 46 -9.35 -9.59 13.20
N VAL A 47 -8.58 -8.85 14.00
CA VAL A 47 -7.61 -9.40 14.94
C VAL A 47 -7.74 -8.61 16.23
N VAL A 48 -8.28 -9.23 17.28
CA VAL A 48 -8.40 -8.66 18.62
C VAL A 48 -7.26 -9.19 19.47
N ILE A 49 -6.43 -8.29 20.00
CA ILE A 49 -5.35 -8.67 20.93
C ILE A 49 -5.82 -8.40 22.35
N ASP A 50 -5.88 -9.43 23.19
CA ASP A 50 -6.02 -9.25 24.64
C ASP A 50 -4.65 -8.90 25.22
N HIS A 51 -4.48 -7.66 25.68
CA HIS A 51 -3.20 -7.19 26.21
C HIS A 51 -2.87 -7.71 27.61
N LYS A 52 -3.86 -8.23 28.36
CA LYS A 52 -3.64 -8.81 29.69
C LYS A 52 -3.15 -10.25 29.58
N THR A 53 -3.75 -11.02 28.68
CA THR A 53 -3.42 -12.44 28.50
C THR A 53 -2.41 -12.67 27.37
N GLY A 54 -2.25 -11.70 26.47
CA GLY A 54 -1.46 -11.82 25.25
C GLY A 54 -2.16 -12.63 24.14
N GLU A 55 -3.41 -13.04 24.34
CA GLU A 55 -4.19 -13.84 23.38
C GLU A 55 -4.54 -13.02 22.12
N VAL A 56 -4.45 -13.65 20.95
CA VAL A 56 -4.78 -13.02 19.66
C VAL A 56 -5.97 -13.77 19.05
N LYS A 57 -7.11 -13.11 18.89
CA LYS A 57 -8.34 -13.67 18.30
C LYS A 57 -8.55 -13.11 16.91
N ILE A 58 -8.70 -13.98 15.90
CA ILE A 58 -8.98 -13.55 14.53
C ILE A 58 -10.49 -13.67 14.22
N ASN A 59 -11.12 -12.58 13.77
CA ASN A 59 -12.46 -12.63 13.18
C ASN A 59 -12.35 -13.22 11.77
N LYS A 60 -12.93 -14.41 11.57
CA LYS A 60 -12.77 -15.18 10.33
C LYS A 60 -13.58 -14.63 9.14
N LYS A 61 -14.66 -13.90 9.43
CA LYS A 61 -15.56 -13.33 8.43
C LYS A 61 -15.14 -11.92 8.12
N VAL A 62 -15.00 -11.54 6.86
CA VAL A 62 -14.81 -10.16 6.38
C VAL A 62 -16.07 -9.61 5.74
N VAL A 63 -16.24 -8.29 5.78
CA VAL A 63 -17.31 -7.60 5.06
C VAL A 63 -16.74 -7.01 3.79
N ILE A 64 -17.30 -7.40 2.64
CA ILE A 64 -16.94 -6.84 1.33
C ILE A 64 -18.07 -5.91 0.89
N THR A 65 -17.75 -4.64 0.67
CA THR A 65 -18.66 -3.64 0.12
C THR A 65 -18.29 -3.31 -1.31
N ARG A 66 -19.30 -3.18 -2.18
CA ARG A 66 -19.17 -2.50 -3.46
C ARG A 66 -19.71 -1.10 -3.29
N GLU A 67 -18.87 -0.10 -3.56
CA GLU A 67 -19.19 1.30 -3.34
C GLU A 67 -19.20 2.07 -4.66
N ARG A 68 -20.16 2.98 -4.82
CA ARG A 68 -20.26 3.88 -5.97
C ARG A 68 -20.22 5.32 -5.52
N LEU A 69 -19.43 6.14 -6.22
CA LEU A 69 -19.35 7.58 -5.97
C LEU A 69 -20.72 8.23 -6.17
N ASP A 70 -21.21 8.87 -5.12
CA ASP A 70 -22.33 9.78 -5.05
C ASP A 70 -21.87 11.19 -5.47
N VAL A 71 -21.89 11.43 -6.78
CA VAL A 71 -21.46 12.66 -7.45
C VAL A 71 -22.14 13.89 -6.84
N ASP A 72 -23.43 13.81 -6.51
CA ASP A 72 -24.17 14.94 -5.93
C ASP A 72 -23.67 15.30 -4.52
N MET A 73 -23.28 14.33 -3.69
CA MET A 73 -22.67 14.61 -2.39
C MET A 73 -21.30 15.28 -2.50
N VAL A 74 -20.45 14.86 -3.45
CA VAL A 74 -19.11 15.45 -3.67
C VAL A 74 -19.22 16.94 -4.02
N PHE A 75 -20.15 17.28 -4.91
CA PHE A 75 -20.21 18.61 -5.50
C PHE A 75 -21.21 19.55 -4.82
N LYS A 76 -22.11 19.06 -3.94
CA LYS A 76 -23.13 19.88 -3.26
C LYS A 76 -23.13 19.83 -1.71
N GLY A 77 -22.33 19.00 -1.04
CA GLY A 77 -22.52 18.68 0.39
C GLY A 77 -21.34 18.91 1.33
N LYS A 78 -21.63 19.39 2.56
CA LYS A 78 -20.69 19.41 3.70
C LYS A 78 -20.36 17.97 4.14
N ILE A 79 -19.11 17.57 4.03
CA ILE A 79 -18.61 16.28 4.55
C ILE A 79 -18.39 16.42 6.07
N SER A 80 -19.05 15.57 6.88
CA SER A 80 -18.84 15.50 8.34
C SER A 80 -18.00 14.28 8.68
N VAL A 81 -16.92 14.47 9.43
CA VAL A 81 -15.87 13.47 9.68
C VAL A 81 -16.18 12.54 10.88
N PHE A 82 -17.32 12.72 11.57
CA PHE A 82 -17.57 12.11 12.89
C PHE A 82 -18.91 11.33 13.04
N SER A 83 -19.61 11.01 11.95
CA SER A 83 -20.79 10.11 11.96
C SER A 83 -20.49 8.81 11.22
N GLU A 84 -21.36 7.79 11.35
CA GLU A 84 -21.36 6.61 10.45
C GLU A 84 -21.20 7.06 8.99
N PRO A 85 -20.46 6.29 8.16
CA PRO A 85 -19.83 6.79 6.95
C PRO A 85 -20.85 7.43 6.01
N LYS A 86 -20.79 8.76 5.93
CA LYS A 86 -21.34 9.58 4.84
C LYS A 86 -20.20 10.14 4.01
N GLY A 87 -19.26 9.27 3.63
CA GLY A 87 -18.38 9.60 2.50
C GLY A 87 -19.25 9.83 1.26
N PRO A 88 -18.71 10.40 0.17
CA PRO A 88 -19.45 10.56 -1.07
C PRO A 88 -19.63 9.22 -1.79
N PHE A 89 -19.76 8.10 -1.08
CA PHE A 89 -19.88 6.78 -1.67
C PHE A 89 -21.11 6.11 -1.07
N LYS A 90 -21.98 5.60 -1.94
CA LYS A 90 -23.10 4.75 -1.56
C LYS A 90 -22.65 3.30 -1.67
N ILE A 91 -22.81 2.54 -0.58
CA ILE A 91 -22.69 1.08 -0.62
C ILE A 91 -23.85 0.57 -1.48
N VAL A 92 -23.52 -0.10 -2.59
CA VAL A 92 -24.48 -0.64 -3.54
C VAL A 92 -24.73 -2.13 -3.27
N GLU A 93 -23.69 -2.84 -2.84
CA GLU A 93 -23.73 -4.27 -2.50
C GLU A 93 -22.87 -4.50 -1.23
N LYS A 94 -23.30 -5.42 -0.37
CA LYS A 94 -22.59 -5.80 0.86
C LYS A 94 -22.69 -7.31 1.06
N HIS A 95 -21.54 -7.96 1.23
CA HIS A 95 -21.46 -9.41 1.45
C HIS A 95 -20.61 -9.72 2.68
N GLU A 96 -20.98 -10.78 3.42
CA GLU A 96 -20.05 -11.45 4.32
C GLU A 96 -19.26 -12.48 3.53
N ALA A 97 -17.94 -12.54 3.75
CA ALA A 97 -17.07 -13.45 3.04
C ALA A 97 -16.01 -14.06 3.96
N LEU A 98 -15.47 -15.21 3.55
CA LEU A 98 -14.34 -15.87 4.19
C LEU A 98 -13.13 -15.84 3.24
N PRO A 99 -11.89 -15.98 3.74
CA PRO A 99 -10.74 -16.31 2.92
C PRO A 99 -11.03 -17.42 1.91
N ALA A 100 -10.62 -17.24 0.66
CA ALA A 100 -10.90 -18.24 -0.38
C ALA A 100 -10.06 -19.52 -0.22
N SER A 101 -8.93 -19.43 0.48
CA SER A 101 -8.03 -20.55 0.74
C SER A 101 -7.28 -20.39 2.06
N GLY A 102 -6.88 -21.51 2.65
CA GLY A 102 -6.10 -21.54 3.90
C GLY A 102 -6.92 -21.29 5.17
N ASP A 103 -6.25 -21.42 6.32
CA ASP A 103 -6.82 -21.15 7.63
C ASP A 103 -6.00 -20.08 8.37
N PRO A 104 -6.58 -18.90 8.66
CA PRO A 104 -5.90 -17.82 9.36
C PRO A 104 -5.35 -18.21 10.74
N GLU A 105 -6.02 -19.10 11.46
CA GLU A 105 -5.57 -19.56 12.79
C GLU A 105 -4.34 -20.47 12.67
N LYS A 106 -4.33 -21.36 11.66
CA LYS A 106 -3.14 -22.18 11.36
C LYS A 106 -1.99 -21.29 10.91
N GLY A 107 -2.26 -20.27 10.11
CA GLY A 107 -1.26 -19.29 9.72
C GLY A 107 -0.60 -18.62 10.94
N LEU A 108 -1.37 -18.29 11.97
CA LEU A 108 -0.84 -17.65 13.19
C LEU A 108 0.06 -18.60 13.97
N GLN A 109 -0.34 -19.87 14.07
CA GLN A 109 0.46 -20.91 14.70
C GLN A 109 1.78 -21.14 13.95
N VAL A 110 1.74 -21.08 12.61
CA VAL A 110 2.94 -21.16 11.77
C VAL A 110 3.85 -19.94 12.01
N LEU A 111 3.30 -18.72 12.03
CA LEU A 111 4.07 -17.50 12.32
C LEU A 111 4.58 -17.41 13.76
N ALA A 112 4.02 -18.19 14.68
CA ALA A 112 4.51 -18.30 16.05
C ALA A 112 5.77 -19.18 16.14
N THR A 113 5.97 -20.09 15.19
CA THR A 113 7.00 -21.14 15.25
C THR A 113 8.04 -21.04 14.13
N LYS A 114 7.74 -20.36 13.02
CA LYS A 114 8.61 -20.24 11.85
C LYS A 114 8.91 -18.79 11.52
N THR A 115 10.03 -18.58 10.83
CA THR A 115 10.34 -17.27 10.26
C THR A 115 9.39 -16.95 9.10
N TRP A 116 9.28 -15.66 8.77
CA TRP A 116 8.43 -15.20 7.67
C TRP A 116 8.71 -15.93 6.34
N GLY A 117 9.99 -16.02 5.97
CA GLY A 117 10.40 -16.64 4.70
C GLY A 117 10.09 -18.14 4.63
N GLU A 118 10.15 -18.84 5.77
CA GLU A 118 9.80 -20.27 5.85
C GLU A 118 8.29 -20.47 5.84
N ALA A 119 7.56 -19.63 6.57
CA ALA A 119 6.10 -19.66 6.62
C ALA A 119 5.47 -19.47 5.23
N VAL A 120 5.96 -18.50 4.46
CA VAL A 120 5.50 -18.25 3.08
C VAL A 120 5.82 -19.43 2.15
N LYS A 121 6.93 -20.15 2.37
CA LYS A 121 7.30 -21.32 1.55
C LYS A 121 6.49 -22.57 1.87
N SER A 122 6.25 -22.86 3.15
CA SER A 122 5.62 -24.12 3.57
C SER A 122 4.11 -24.03 3.78
N ASN A 123 3.56 -22.83 4.02
CA ASN A 123 2.17 -22.63 4.46
C ASN A 123 1.53 -21.42 3.74
N ARG A 124 1.85 -21.23 2.46
CA ARG A 124 1.47 -20.04 1.70
C ARG A 124 -0.02 -19.69 1.80
N GLY A 125 -0.90 -20.67 1.63
CA GLY A 125 -2.35 -20.46 1.70
C GLY A 125 -2.84 -20.01 3.09
N ASP A 126 -2.27 -20.54 4.17
CA ASP A 126 -2.63 -20.14 5.54
C ASP A 126 -2.12 -18.72 5.86
N ILE A 127 -0.96 -18.33 5.30
CA ILE A 127 -0.42 -16.98 5.42
C ILE A 127 -1.23 -15.99 4.56
N GLU A 128 -1.65 -16.38 3.36
CA GLU A 128 -2.58 -15.65 2.51
C GLU A 128 -3.89 -15.34 3.24
N ALA A 129 -4.47 -16.35 3.91
CA ALA A 129 -5.68 -16.19 4.69
C ALA A 129 -5.56 -15.15 5.82
N ILE A 130 -4.38 -15.01 6.44
CA ILE A 130 -4.12 -13.94 7.43
C ILE A 130 -4.14 -12.57 6.78
N PHE A 131 -3.56 -12.42 5.59
CA PHE A 131 -3.55 -11.12 4.89
C PHE A 131 -4.93 -10.71 4.41
N GLU A 132 -5.71 -11.66 3.91
CA GLU A 132 -7.11 -11.48 3.51
C GLU A 132 -7.96 -10.97 4.69
N ILE A 133 -7.57 -11.30 5.91
CA ILE A 133 -8.28 -10.86 7.11
C ILE A 133 -7.64 -9.60 7.72
N ALA A 134 -6.39 -9.67 8.18
CA ALA A 134 -5.77 -8.68 9.06
C ALA A 134 -5.26 -7.40 8.37
N LEU A 135 -5.04 -7.42 7.05
CA LEU A 135 -4.28 -6.38 6.36
C LEU A 135 -5.02 -5.71 5.20
N ALA A 136 -6.34 -5.83 5.16
CA ALA A 136 -7.16 -4.91 4.38
C ALA A 136 -6.91 -3.46 4.88
N PRO A 137 -6.39 -2.53 4.06
CA PRO A 137 -6.27 -2.53 2.59
C PRO A 137 -4.83 -2.36 2.07
N ALA A 138 -3.80 -2.84 2.77
CA ALA A 138 -2.45 -2.88 2.20
C ALA A 138 -2.37 -3.94 1.08
N GLU A 139 -1.77 -3.59 -0.06
CA GLU A 139 -1.47 -4.58 -1.09
C GLU A 139 -0.19 -5.34 -0.71
N VAL A 140 -0.25 -6.67 -0.79
CA VAL A 140 0.85 -7.54 -0.41
C VAL A 140 1.52 -8.06 -1.69
N PRO A 141 2.81 -7.74 -1.91
CA PRO A 141 3.52 -8.20 -3.11
C PRO A 141 3.48 -9.71 -3.28
N GLY A 142 3.14 -10.17 -4.48
CA GLY A 142 3.11 -11.58 -4.86
C GLY A 142 1.85 -12.34 -4.46
N PHE A 143 0.85 -11.70 -3.84
CA PHE A 143 -0.35 -12.35 -3.35
C PHE A 143 -1.60 -11.91 -4.10
N ALA A 144 -2.58 -12.81 -4.21
CA ALA A 144 -3.94 -12.48 -4.62
C ALA A 144 -4.85 -12.53 -3.38
N VAL A 145 -5.68 -11.52 -3.23
CA VAL A 145 -6.68 -11.42 -2.16
C VAL A 145 -8.00 -11.92 -2.73
N LYS A 146 -8.39 -13.12 -2.33
CA LYS A 146 -9.57 -13.82 -2.84
C LYS A 146 -10.51 -14.14 -1.68
N TYR A 147 -11.79 -13.90 -1.88
CA TYR A 147 -12.79 -14.22 -0.87
C TYR A 147 -13.87 -15.13 -1.44
N LYS A 148 -14.33 -16.06 -0.61
CA LYS A 148 -15.50 -16.88 -0.88
C LYS A 148 -16.72 -16.21 -0.27
N LEU A 149 -17.66 -15.82 -1.13
CA LEU A 149 -18.95 -15.24 -0.75
C LEU A 149 -19.89 -16.32 -0.19
N ASP A 150 -20.94 -15.88 0.48
CA ASP A 150 -22.04 -16.69 1.01
C ASP A 150 -22.73 -17.58 -0.05
N ASN A 151 -22.87 -17.08 -1.28
CA ASN A 151 -23.39 -17.83 -2.43
C ASN A 151 -22.39 -18.85 -3.01
N GLY A 152 -21.21 -19.01 -2.41
CA GLY A 152 -20.16 -19.92 -2.85
C GLY A 152 -19.25 -19.39 -3.96
N GLN A 153 -19.53 -18.22 -4.52
CA GLN A 153 -18.69 -17.57 -5.54
C GLN A 153 -17.36 -17.10 -4.94
N VAL A 154 -16.27 -17.32 -5.66
CA VAL A 154 -14.96 -16.74 -5.31
C VAL A 154 -14.75 -15.45 -6.07
N VAL A 155 -14.51 -14.36 -5.34
CA VAL A 155 -14.23 -13.04 -5.89
C VAL A 155 -12.77 -12.69 -5.60
N THR A 156 -12.04 -12.30 -6.64
CA THR A 156 -10.68 -11.74 -6.47
C THR A 156 -10.82 -10.24 -6.31
N VAL A 157 -10.53 -9.73 -5.12
CA VAL A 157 -10.63 -8.29 -4.83
C VAL A 157 -9.36 -7.57 -5.26
N ARG A 158 -8.20 -8.24 -5.15
CA ARG A 158 -6.91 -7.76 -5.64
C ARG A 158 -6.03 -8.89 -6.11
N ASP A 159 -5.22 -8.63 -7.12
CA ASP A 159 -4.26 -9.59 -7.65
C ASP A 159 -2.91 -8.90 -7.88
N ALA A 160 -1.98 -9.14 -6.96
CA ALA A 160 -0.59 -8.72 -7.06
C ALA A 160 0.33 -9.91 -7.38
N THR A 161 -0.21 -11.03 -7.87
CA THR A 161 0.61 -12.16 -8.32
C THR A 161 1.53 -11.72 -9.48
N GLY A 162 2.80 -12.12 -9.43
CA GLY A 162 3.82 -11.66 -10.38
C GLY A 162 4.44 -10.28 -10.10
N TYR A 163 4.05 -9.62 -9.00
CA TYR A 163 4.62 -8.34 -8.54
C TYR A 163 5.21 -8.50 -7.13
N GLU A 164 6.49 -8.90 -7.07
CA GLU A 164 7.15 -9.33 -5.83
C GLU A 164 7.87 -8.22 -5.05
N LEU A 165 7.99 -7.02 -5.63
CA LEU A 165 8.62 -5.86 -5.00
C LEU A 165 7.58 -4.91 -4.42
N VAL A 166 8.02 -4.07 -3.50
CA VAL A 166 7.24 -2.92 -2.99
C VAL A 166 7.75 -1.65 -3.66
N ALA A 167 6.89 -0.97 -4.43
CA ALA A 167 7.10 0.41 -4.81
C ALA A 167 6.60 1.33 -3.70
N THR A 168 7.49 2.18 -3.19
CA THR A 168 7.15 3.27 -2.28
C THR A 168 7.45 4.61 -2.94
N THR A 169 6.61 5.61 -2.68
CA THR A 169 6.87 6.97 -3.16
C THR A 169 7.39 7.88 -2.06
N GLY A 170 8.08 8.97 -2.42
CA GLY A 170 8.44 9.98 -1.42
C GLY A 170 8.95 11.29 -2.00
N ARG A 171 9.59 12.07 -1.14
CA ARG A 171 10.08 13.41 -1.45
C ARG A 171 11.61 13.39 -1.49
N ILE A 172 12.14 14.33 -2.25
CA ILE A 172 13.56 14.67 -2.26
C ILE A 172 13.71 16.10 -1.75
N VAL A 173 14.92 16.47 -1.34
CA VAL A 173 15.18 17.78 -0.71
C VAL A 173 14.97 18.93 -1.69
N GLU A 174 15.30 18.71 -2.95
CA GLU A 174 15.34 19.71 -4.01
C GLU A 174 13.95 20.16 -4.49
N HIS A 175 12.91 19.34 -4.24
CA HIS A 175 11.59 19.59 -4.80
C HIS A 175 10.46 19.51 -3.77
N TRP A 176 9.56 20.49 -3.88
CA TRP A 176 8.38 20.59 -3.03
C TRP A 176 7.16 20.01 -3.75
N HIS A 177 6.59 18.96 -3.18
CA HIS A 177 5.43 18.23 -3.72
C HIS A 177 5.61 17.90 -5.21
N THR A 178 4.65 18.27 -6.07
CA THR A 178 4.63 18.04 -7.52
C THR A 178 5.52 19.01 -8.31
N ALA A 179 6.49 19.66 -7.65
CA ALA A 179 7.41 20.63 -8.24
C ALA A 179 6.74 21.80 -9.01
N THR A 180 5.47 22.09 -8.80
CA THR A 180 4.76 23.20 -9.47
C THR A 180 5.39 24.56 -9.20
N MET A 181 6.03 24.70 -8.04
CA MET A 181 6.83 25.88 -7.67
C MET A 181 8.33 25.63 -7.93
N THR A 182 8.90 24.59 -7.32
CA THR A 182 10.35 24.35 -7.33
C THR A 182 10.90 23.92 -8.69
N GLY A 183 10.09 23.31 -9.55
CA GLY A 183 10.47 22.97 -10.93
C GLY A 183 10.60 24.20 -11.83
N ARG A 184 10.11 25.36 -11.41
CA ARG A 184 10.29 26.65 -12.11
C ARG A 184 11.57 27.37 -11.70
N VAL A 185 12.25 26.91 -10.65
CA VAL A 185 13.53 27.44 -10.19
C VAL A 185 14.66 26.74 -10.97
N PRO A 186 15.39 27.44 -11.87
CA PRO A 186 16.36 26.80 -12.76
C PRO A 186 17.48 26.05 -12.03
N GLU A 187 17.91 26.53 -10.87
CA GLU A 187 18.93 25.90 -10.04
C GLU A 187 18.45 24.53 -9.53
N LEU A 188 17.24 24.47 -8.96
CA LEU A 188 16.67 23.24 -8.43
C LEU A 188 16.39 22.22 -9.54
N LYS A 189 15.81 22.69 -10.67
CA LYS A 189 15.57 21.84 -11.84
C LYS A 189 16.86 21.28 -12.42
N ARG A 190 17.97 22.01 -12.37
CA ARG A 190 19.28 21.52 -12.84
C ARG A 190 19.86 20.45 -11.94
N VAL A 191 19.69 20.57 -10.62
CA VAL A 191 20.19 19.59 -9.65
C VAL A 191 19.42 18.27 -9.77
N LYS A 192 18.09 18.31 -9.92
CA LYS A 192 17.24 17.13 -10.13
C LYS A 192 16.25 17.35 -11.28
N PRO A 193 16.64 17.06 -12.53
CA PRO A 193 15.83 17.40 -13.69
C PRO A 193 14.63 16.47 -13.93
N ALA A 194 14.69 15.23 -13.44
CA ALA A 194 13.68 14.21 -13.69
C ALA A 194 13.57 13.22 -12.51
N ALA A 195 12.42 12.58 -12.38
CA ALA A 195 12.25 11.47 -11.44
C ALA A 195 13.10 10.25 -11.86
N TYR A 196 13.42 9.44 -10.86
CA TYR A 196 14.27 8.25 -10.97
C TYR A 196 13.69 7.14 -10.09
N VAL A 197 14.25 5.94 -10.19
CA VAL A 197 13.97 4.88 -9.23
C VAL A 197 15.25 4.48 -8.52
N GLU A 198 15.22 4.53 -7.19
CA GLU A 198 16.30 3.96 -6.38
C GLU A 198 16.14 2.45 -6.31
N ILE A 199 17.22 1.75 -6.59
CA ILE A 199 17.29 0.29 -6.55
C ILE A 199 18.51 -0.09 -5.72
N ARG A 200 18.32 -1.04 -4.81
CA ARG A 200 19.43 -1.60 -4.04
C ARG A 200 20.38 -2.36 -4.97
N LYS A 201 21.69 -2.19 -4.79
CA LYS A 201 22.75 -2.78 -5.62
C LYS A 201 22.57 -4.27 -5.90
N GLU A 202 22.33 -5.08 -4.87
CA GLU A 202 22.24 -6.53 -5.04
C GLU A 202 20.95 -6.94 -5.81
N LEU A 203 19.87 -6.14 -5.73
CA LEU A 203 18.67 -6.34 -6.55
C LEU A 203 18.96 -5.97 -8.01
N ALA A 204 19.67 -4.86 -8.23
CA ALA A 204 20.04 -4.42 -9.57
C ALA A 204 20.96 -5.43 -10.27
N GLU A 205 21.94 -6.00 -9.56
CA GLU A 205 22.81 -7.07 -10.05
C GLU A 205 21.99 -8.32 -10.44
N LYS A 206 21.05 -8.75 -9.58
CA LYS A 206 20.15 -9.87 -9.88
C LYS A 206 19.32 -9.65 -11.15
N LEU A 207 18.92 -8.40 -11.40
CA LEU A 207 18.11 -8.01 -12.56
C LEU A 207 18.95 -7.54 -13.77
N GLY A 208 20.28 -7.54 -13.65
CA GLY A 208 21.21 -7.05 -14.68
C GLY A 208 21.10 -5.55 -14.98
N ILE A 209 20.51 -4.75 -14.08
CA ILE A 209 20.27 -3.31 -14.23
C ILE A 209 21.52 -2.53 -13.77
N LYS A 210 21.95 -1.56 -14.58
CA LYS A 210 23.07 -0.67 -14.25
C LYS A 210 22.57 0.73 -13.87
N ASP A 211 23.45 1.49 -13.21
CA ASP A 211 23.17 2.89 -12.91
C ASP A 211 22.95 3.69 -14.20
N GLY A 212 21.90 4.51 -14.22
CA GLY A 212 21.49 5.28 -15.38
C GLY A 212 20.67 4.51 -16.44
N ASP A 213 20.53 3.18 -16.33
CA ASP A 213 19.68 2.40 -17.25
C ASP A 213 18.23 2.89 -17.17
N TRP A 214 17.54 2.91 -18.30
CA TRP A 214 16.08 3.08 -18.32
C TRP A 214 15.41 1.80 -17.85
N VAL A 215 14.52 1.94 -16.87
CA VAL A 215 13.80 0.83 -16.25
C VAL A 215 12.32 1.16 -16.16
N THR A 216 11.50 0.14 -16.39
CA THR A 216 10.06 0.22 -16.28
C THR A 216 9.64 -0.43 -14.97
N VAL A 217 9.03 0.38 -14.09
CA VAL A 217 8.37 -0.12 -12.87
C VAL A 217 6.90 -0.30 -13.20
N GLU A 218 6.36 -1.48 -12.91
CA GLU A 218 5.00 -1.86 -13.27
C GLU A 218 4.26 -2.36 -12.04
N SER A 219 2.99 -2.01 -11.93
CA SER A 219 2.01 -2.58 -11.00
C SER A 219 0.77 -3.01 -11.80
N PRO A 220 -0.15 -3.78 -11.20
CA PRO A 220 -1.46 -4.06 -11.81
C PRO A 220 -2.29 -2.81 -12.22
N ARG A 221 -1.93 -1.59 -11.78
CA ARG A 221 -2.62 -0.33 -12.13
C ARG A 221 -1.92 0.49 -13.21
N GLY A 222 -0.70 0.16 -13.58
CA GLY A 222 0.02 0.95 -14.55
C GLY A 222 1.51 0.78 -14.46
N LYS A 223 2.21 1.59 -15.24
CA LYS A 223 3.67 1.57 -15.32
C LYS A 223 4.23 2.96 -15.45
N VAL A 224 5.50 3.12 -15.06
CA VAL A 224 6.30 4.32 -15.25
C VAL A 224 7.71 3.92 -15.65
N THR A 225 8.29 4.64 -16.62
CA THR A 225 9.65 4.41 -17.10
C THR A 225 10.55 5.54 -16.63
N VAL A 226 11.57 5.23 -15.84
CA VAL A 226 12.49 6.20 -15.22
C VAL A 226 13.91 5.67 -15.25
N LYS A 227 14.89 6.53 -14.97
CA LYS A 227 16.29 6.08 -14.83
C LYS A 227 16.51 5.39 -13.49
N ALA A 228 17.32 4.33 -13.51
CA ALA A 228 17.77 3.63 -12.31
C ALA A 228 18.88 4.42 -11.61
N VAL A 229 18.78 4.54 -10.29
CA VAL A 229 19.84 5.00 -9.40
C VAL A 229 20.19 3.86 -8.46
N ILE A 230 21.41 3.34 -8.59
CA ILE A 230 21.85 2.16 -7.85
C ILE A 230 22.51 2.59 -6.55
N LEU A 231 21.90 2.21 -5.44
CA LEU A 231 22.39 2.55 -4.10
C LEU A 231 22.99 1.33 -3.41
N ASN A 232 24.13 1.54 -2.75
CA ASN A 232 24.76 0.53 -1.91
C ASN A 232 24.75 0.99 -0.44
N PRO A 233 23.88 0.42 0.40
CA PRO A 233 23.78 0.82 1.80
C PRO A 233 25.04 0.49 2.61
N ARG A 234 25.96 -0.33 2.09
CA ARG A 234 27.26 -0.64 2.74
C ARG A 234 28.33 0.42 2.48
N THR A 235 28.16 1.27 1.46
CA THR A 235 29.20 2.22 1.03
C THR A 235 28.67 3.65 0.90
N GLY A 236 27.45 3.95 1.33
CA GLY A 236 26.81 5.26 1.20
C GLY A 236 25.63 5.49 2.14
N LEU A 237 25.02 6.68 2.05
CA LEU A 237 23.87 7.11 2.85
C LEU A 237 22.59 6.43 2.36
N GLY A 238 22.17 5.37 3.06
CA GLY A 238 20.83 4.79 2.92
C GLY A 238 20.55 4.09 1.59
N GLY A 239 19.26 4.01 1.25
CA GLY A 239 18.74 3.28 0.08
C GLY A 239 17.68 2.25 0.47
N PRO A 240 16.87 1.80 -0.49
CA PRO A 240 15.78 0.88 -0.21
C PRO A 240 16.29 -0.50 0.24
N ARG A 241 15.43 -1.25 0.93
CA ARG A 241 15.67 -2.68 1.18
C ARG A 241 15.64 -3.47 -0.14
N MET A 242 16.09 -4.72 -0.11
CA MET A 242 16.12 -5.59 -1.31
C MET A 242 14.74 -5.84 -1.93
N ASP A 243 13.69 -5.75 -1.11
CA ASP A 243 12.30 -5.94 -1.48
C ASP A 243 11.60 -4.63 -1.86
N TYR A 244 12.30 -3.49 -1.81
CA TYR A 244 11.74 -2.15 -2.06
C TYR A 244 12.41 -1.46 -3.25
N VAL A 245 11.62 -0.65 -3.93
CA VAL A 245 12.08 0.40 -4.85
C VAL A 245 11.45 1.73 -4.44
N PHE A 246 12.21 2.81 -4.54
CA PHE A 246 11.75 4.14 -4.17
C PHE A 246 11.66 5.05 -5.40
N ILE A 247 10.53 5.74 -5.55
CA ILE A 247 10.30 6.66 -6.67
C ILE A 247 9.81 8.01 -6.11
N PRO A 248 10.50 9.12 -6.36
CA PRO A 248 10.01 10.42 -5.95
C PRO A 248 8.89 10.89 -6.90
N TRP A 249 7.85 11.52 -6.34
CA TRP A 249 6.62 11.86 -7.07
C TRP A 249 6.53 13.33 -7.51
N PHE A 250 7.66 14.02 -7.59
CA PHE A 250 7.68 15.45 -7.94
C PHE A 250 7.51 15.72 -9.44
N ASP A 251 7.86 14.76 -10.29
CA ASP A 251 7.95 14.96 -11.74
C ASP A 251 6.58 14.76 -12.40
N GLU A 252 6.05 15.84 -12.96
CA GLU A 252 4.77 15.84 -13.68
C GLU A 252 4.77 14.93 -14.92
N ASN A 253 5.94 14.67 -15.51
CA ASN A 253 6.10 13.83 -16.70
C ASN A 253 6.32 12.35 -16.35
N LYS A 254 6.43 12.01 -15.06
CA LYS A 254 6.66 10.64 -14.60
C LYS A 254 5.67 10.33 -13.49
N LEU A 255 4.49 9.85 -13.88
CA LEU A 255 3.38 9.60 -12.94
C LEU A 255 3.66 8.42 -12.01
N ALA A 256 4.46 8.62 -10.96
CA ALA A 256 4.71 7.61 -9.93
C ALA A 256 3.40 7.12 -9.28
N ASN A 257 2.39 8.00 -9.17
CA ASN A 257 1.07 7.65 -8.65
C ASN A 257 0.28 6.70 -9.59
N ALA A 258 0.69 6.51 -10.85
CA ALA A 258 0.10 5.47 -11.71
C ALA A 258 0.39 4.05 -11.19
N LEU A 259 1.37 3.89 -10.29
CA LEU A 259 1.68 2.63 -9.64
C LEU A 259 0.88 2.40 -8.36
N THR A 260 0.32 3.46 -7.79
CA THR A 260 -0.25 3.43 -6.43
C THR A 260 -1.66 2.87 -6.42
N LEU A 261 -2.13 2.44 -5.26
CA LEU A 261 -3.46 1.86 -5.14
C LEU A 261 -4.53 2.88 -5.54
N ASP A 262 -5.44 2.43 -6.40
CA ASP A 262 -6.67 3.11 -6.82
C ASP A 262 -7.80 2.94 -5.80
N ASN A 263 -7.53 2.20 -4.73
CA ASN A 263 -8.45 1.95 -3.63
C ASN A 263 -7.96 2.70 -2.38
N TYR A 264 -8.92 3.24 -1.64
CA TYR A 264 -8.63 3.98 -0.42
C TYR A 264 -8.48 3.02 0.74
N ASP A 265 -7.74 3.46 1.74
CA ASP A 265 -7.95 2.92 3.07
C ASP A 265 -9.34 3.33 3.54
N VAL A 266 -10.29 2.42 3.30
CA VAL A 266 -11.67 2.46 3.82
C VAL A 266 -11.69 2.22 5.34
N GLN A 267 -10.53 2.26 6.01
CA GLN A 267 -10.52 2.64 7.42
C GLN A 267 -11.33 3.93 7.57
N PRO A 268 -12.45 3.83 8.27
CA PRO A 268 -13.80 4.31 7.92
C PRO A 268 -13.98 5.82 8.03
N TYR A 269 -12.90 6.58 8.19
CA TYR A 269 -12.93 8.02 8.37
C TYR A 269 -11.88 8.77 7.58
N PHE A 270 -10.83 8.11 7.06
CA PHE A 270 -9.66 8.81 6.58
C PHE A 270 -9.61 8.98 5.06
N PHE A 271 -10.29 8.13 4.26
CA PHE A 271 -10.30 8.19 2.78
C PHE A 271 -8.91 8.47 2.20
N GLN A 272 -7.89 7.86 2.80
CA GLN A 272 -6.49 8.07 2.45
C GLN A 272 -6.03 6.93 1.54
N PRO A 273 -5.53 7.22 0.34
CA PRO A 273 -4.88 6.20 -0.49
C PRO A 273 -3.53 5.78 0.10
N ASP A 274 -3.16 4.51 -0.08
CA ASP A 274 -1.83 4.03 0.31
C ASP A 274 -0.81 4.35 -0.79
N TYR A 275 0.16 5.19 -0.44
CA TYR A 275 1.27 5.60 -1.30
C TYR A 275 2.62 5.02 -0.90
N LYS A 276 2.67 4.13 0.09
CA LYS A 276 3.92 3.67 0.72
C LYS A 276 4.14 2.17 0.56
N THR A 277 3.07 1.42 0.29
CA THR A 277 3.16 -0.04 0.11
C THR A 277 2.35 -0.47 -1.11
N CYS A 278 2.95 -0.40 -2.29
CA CYS A 278 2.31 -0.81 -3.54
C CYS A 278 3.07 -1.98 -4.16
N ALA A 279 2.39 -3.06 -4.54
CA ALA A 279 3.07 -4.18 -5.20
C ALA A 279 3.51 -3.79 -6.60
N ALA A 280 4.76 -4.10 -6.92
CA ALA A 280 5.39 -3.75 -8.17
C ALA A 280 6.37 -4.83 -8.65
N ARG A 281 6.75 -4.71 -9.90
CA ARG A 281 7.89 -5.40 -10.50
C ARG A 281 8.72 -4.37 -11.27
N ILE A 282 9.99 -4.67 -11.46
CA ILE A 282 10.89 -3.80 -12.20
C ILE A 282 11.66 -4.62 -13.24
N ARG A 283 11.85 -4.02 -14.41
CA ARG A 283 12.60 -4.60 -15.52
C ARG A 283 13.30 -3.50 -16.31
N LYS A 284 14.25 -3.88 -17.16
CA LYS A 284 14.78 -2.96 -18.18
C LYS A 284 13.65 -2.50 -19.11
N ALA A 285 13.69 -1.23 -19.47
CA ALA A 285 12.79 -0.67 -20.45
C ALA A 285 13.10 -1.26 -21.83
N THR A 286 12.06 -1.53 -22.62
CA THR A 286 12.23 -1.84 -24.03
C THR A 286 12.49 -0.57 -24.83
N SER A 287 13.02 -0.67 -26.04
CA SER A 287 13.41 0.50 -26.84
C SER A 287 12.24 1.46 -27.14
N ASP A 288 11.02 0.94 -27.23
CA ASP A 288 9.78 1.71 -27.44
C ASP A 288 9.25 2.40 -26.17
N GLU A 289 9.71 1.99 -24.99
CA GLU A 289 9.31 2.57 -23.71
C GLU A 289 10.24 3.69 -23.24
N ILE A 290 11.43 3.80 -23.86
CA ILE A 290 12.40 4.83 -23.53
C ILE A 290 11.88 6.16 -24.08
N PRO A 291 11.67 7.16 -23.21
CA PRO A 291 11.20 8.47 -23.66
C PRO A 291 12.25 9.14 -24.55
N LYS A 292 11.78 9.77 -25.62
CA LYS A 292 12.58 10.58 -26.55
C LYS A 292 13.01 11.91 -25.94
N SER A 293 12.35 12.35 -24.86
CA SER A 293 12.68 13.56 -24.12
C SER A 293 12.29 13.45 -22.65
N ASP A 294 12.94 14.23 -21.78
CA ASP A 294 12.65 14.21 -20.34
C ASP A 294 11.22 14.67 -20.02
N VAL A 295 10.60 15.46 -20.91
CA VAL A 295 9.22 15.96 -20.79
C VAL A 295 8.17 14.99 -21.34
N GLU A 296 8.58 13.84 -21.89
CA GLU A 296 7.64 12.83 -22.36
C GLU A 296 7.00 12.11 -21.17
N GLN A 297 5.66 12.00 -21.20
CA GLN A 297 4.92 11.27 -20.19
C GLN A 297 5.11 9.76 -20.38
N THR A 298 5.80 9.12 -19.44
CA THR A 298 6.01 7.66 -19.47
C THR A 298 4.98 6.90 -18.64
N GLY A 299 4.25 7.61 -17.77
CA GLY A 299 3.22 7.04 -16.92
C GLY A 299 1.97 6.71 -17.73
N LYS A 300 1.52 5.45 -17.68
CA LYS A 300 0.22 5.04 -18.25
C LYS A 300 -0.71 4.60 -17.12
N PRO A 301 -1.64 5.45 -16.65
CA PRO A 301 -2.63 5.03 -15.67
C PRO A 301 -3.61 4.02 -16.28
N LYS A 302 -4.15 3.12 -15.44
CA LYS A 302 -5.23 2.21 -15.82
C LYS A 302 -6.49 2.93 -16.29
N TYR A 303 -6.74 4.14 -15.78
CA TYR A 303 -7.94 4.92 -16.07
C TYR A 303 -7.55 6.28 -16.68
N SER A 304 -8.17 6.61 -17.81
CA SER A 304 -8.14 7.96 -18.38
C SER A 304 -9.36 8.72 -17.87
N ILE A 305 -9.18 9.62 -16.91
CA ILE A 305 -10.27 10.50 -16.44
C ILE A 305 -10.25 11.74 -17.33
N ARG A 306 -11.27 11.89 -18.19
CA ARG A 306 -11.60 13.18 -18.80
C ARG A 306 -12.59 13.86 -17.84
N VAL A 307 -12.15 14.97 -17.26
CA VAL A 307 -13.01 15.86 -16.47
C VAL A 307 -13.74 16.79 -17.41
#